data_AF-A0A530QEP8-F1
#
_entry.id   AF-A0A530QEP8-F1
#
_cell.length_a   1.000
_cell.length_b   1.000
_cell.length_c   1.000
_cell.angle_alpha   90.00
_cell.angle_beta   90.00
_cell.angle_gamma   90.00
#
_symmetry.space_group_name_H-M   'P 1'
#
loop_
_entity.id
_entity.type
_entity.pdbx_description
1 polymer ?
#
loop_
_entity_poly.entity_id
_entity_poly.type
_entity_poly.pdbx_seq_one_letter_code
_entity_poly.pdbx_strand_id
1 'polypeptide(L)'
;GRSLVYPRGKVLGGCTSVNGMIYMRGQAADYDGWRQMGNVGWGWDDVLPYFLKSEDHHGGKTRLHGSGGEWKVARQRLSWPILNTVQDAA
;
A
#
# COMPACT_ATOMS: atom_id res chain seq x y z
N GLY A 1 -17.91 -29.31 0.59
CA GLY A 1 -16.84 -28.45 0.05
C GLY A 1 -15.84 -28.11 1.15
N ARG A 2 -14.60 -27.72 0.82
CA ARG A 2 -13.55 -27.35 1.79
C ARG A 2 -13.87 -26.02 2.46
N SER A 3 -13.77 -25.96 3.79
CA SER A 3 -13.83 -24.70 4.55
C SER A 3 -12.43 -24.11 4.69
N LEU A 4 -12.31 -22.78 4.55
CA LEU A 4 -11.06 -22.04 4.70
C LEU A 4 -11.18 -21.06 5.87
N VAL A 5 -10.15 -21.03 6.71
CA VAL A 5 -10.07 -20.07 7.81
C VAL A 5 -9.63 -18.71 7.26
N TYR A 6 -10.39 -17.65 7.57
CA TYR A 6 -10.10 -16.29 7.14
C TYR A 6 -9.97 -15.35 8.36
N PRO A 7 -8.78 -15.29 8.99
CA PRO A 7 -8.59 -14.55 10.23
C PRO A 7 -8.62 -13.02 9.99
N ARG A 8 -9.12 -12.26 10.97
CA ARG A 8 -9.19 -10.79 10.96
C ARG A 8 -8.82 -10.23 12.33
N GLY A 9 -8.10 -9.10 12.37
CA GLY A 9 -7.76 -8.43 13.61
C GLY A 9 -9.00 -7.85 14.31
N LYS A 10 -9.30 -8.31 15.53
CA LYS A 10 -10.40 -7.82 16.37
C LYS A 10 -9.84 -7.04 17.57
N VAL A 11 -9.19 -5.92 17.28
CA VAL A 11 -8.54 -5.01 18.24
C VAL A 11 -8.66 -3.58 17.71
N LEU A 12 -8.41 -2.56 18.54
CA LEU A 12 -8.28 -1.18 18.07
C LEU A 12 -7.20 -1.10 16.96
N GLY A 13 -7.53 -0.41 15.86
CA GLY A 13 -6.71 -0.41 14.64
C GLY A 13 -6.95 -1.62 13.70
N GLY A 14 -7.74 -2.61 14.13
CA GLY A 14 -8.15 -3.74 13.32
C GLY A 14 -6.98 -4.58 12.81
N CYS A 15 -7.00 -4.92 11.52
CA CYS A 15 -5.90 -5.66 10.88
C CYS A 15 -4.59 -4.85 10.83
N THR A 16 -4.64 -3.52 10.86
CA THR A 16 -3.45 -2.67 10.78
C THR A 16 -2.53 -2.89 11.98
N SER A 17 -3.07 -3.28 13.13
CA SER A 17 -2.31 -3.57 14.35
C SER A 17 -1.60 -4.93 14.34
N VAL A 18 -1.90 -5.80 13.37
CA VAL A 18 -1.40 -7.19 13.31
C VAL A 18 -0.93 -7.62 11.91
N ASN A 19 -0.78 -6.70 10.97
CA ASN A 19 -0.40 -7.00 9.59
C ASN A 19 1.12 -7.24 9.43
N GLY A 20 1.54 -7.65 8.23
CA GLY A 20 2.96 -7.84 7.89
C GLY A 20 3.74 -6.55 7.60
N MET A 21 3.17 -5.37 7.86
CA MET A 21 3.78 -4.05 7.66
C MET A 21 4.25 -3.76 6.22
N ILE A 22 3.71 -4.45 5.23
CA ILE A 22 4.02 -4.22 3.81
C ILE A 22 3.17 -3.07 3.30
N TYR A 23 3.82 -2.00 2.81
CA TYR A 23 3.15 -0.89 2.14
C TYR A 23 3.09 -1.15 0.63
N MET A 24 1.88 -1.32 0.09
CA MET A 24 1.61 -1.48 -1.35
C MET A 24 0.39 -0.66 -1.75
N ARG A 25 0.36 -0.22 -3.00
CA ARG A 25 -0.80 0.43 -3.64
C ARG A 25 -1.24 -0.37 -4.87
N GLY A 26 -2.49 -0.19 -5.29
CA GLY A 26 -2.97 -0.72 -6.56
C GLY A 26 -2.26 -0.08 -7.76
N GLN A 27 -2.39 -0.70 -8.92
CA GLN A 27 -1.93 -0.16 -10.20
C GLN A 27 -3.00 0.79 -10.76
N ALA A 28 -2.61 1.77 -11.59
CA ALA A 28 -3.56 2.72 -12.19
C ALA A 28 -4.73 2.01 -12.92
N ALA A 29 -4.43 0.91 -13.60
CA ALA A 29 -5.42 0.09 -14.30
C ALA A 29 -6.52 -0.50 -13.40
N ASP A 30 -6.22 -0.77 -12.12
CA ASP A 30 -7.22 -1.27 -11.16
C ASP A 30 -8.32 -0.22 -10.92
N TYR A 31 -7.90 1.04 -10.72
CA TYR A 31 -8.77 2.19 -10.48
C TYR A 31 -9.50 2.64 -11.75
N ASP A 32 -8.78 2.71 -12.87
CA ASP A 32 -9.39 3.01 -14.16
C ASP A 32 -10.41 1.95 -14.58
N GLY A 33 -10.15 0.68 -14.26
CA GLY A 33 -11.10 -0.42 -14.43
C GLY A 33 -12.39 -0.18 -13.64
N TRP A 34 -12.29 0.28 -12.39
CA TRP A 34 -13.47 0.65 -11.60
C TRP A 34 -14.26 1.78 -12.23
N ARG A 35 -13.57 2.84 -12.69
CA ARG A 35 -14.21 3.95 -13.40
C ARG A 35 -14.94 3.47 -14.66
N GLN A 36 -14.35 2.57 -15.43
CA GLN A 36 -14.96 1.98 -16.64
C GLN A 36 -16.18 1.10 -16.32
N MET A 37 -16.23 0.48 -15.14
CA MET A 37 -17.40 -0.26 -14.65
C MET A 37 -18.53 0.64 -14.14
N GLY A 38 -18.41 1.97 -14.28
CA GLY A 38 -19.43 2.94 -13.89
C GLY A 38 -19.19 3.63 -12.54
N ASN A 39 -18.09 3.33 -11.85
CA ASN A 39 -17.72 4.00 -10.61
C ASN A 39 -17.02 5.35 -10.91
N VAL A 40 -17.79 6.32 -11.38
CA VAL A 40 -17.27 7.67 -11.69
C VAL A 40 -16.58 8.28 -10.46
N GLY A 41 -15.42 8.90 -10.66
CA GLY A 41 -14.59 9.47 -9.59
C GLY A 41 -13.66 8.47 -8.89
N TRP A 42 -13.57 7.23 -9.39
CA TRP A 42 -12.61 6.23 -8.90
C TRP A 42 -11.45 5.98 -9.86
N GLY A 43 -11.23 6.83 -10.87
CA GLY A 43 -10.07 6.71 -11.76
C GLY A 43 -8.77 6.99 -11.02
N TRP A 44 -7.63 6.59 -11.60
CA TRP A 44 -6.32 6.77 -10.97
C TRP A 44 -6.05 8.23 -10.58
N ASP A 45 -6.37 9.15 -11.49
CA ASP A 45 -6.18 10.59 -11.28
C ASP A 45 -7.10 11.16 -10.19
N ASP A 46 -8.24 10.51 -9.94
CA ASP A 46 -9.18 10.90 -8.88
C ASP A 46 -8.67 10.46 -7.50
N VAL A 47 -8.06 9.26 -7.42
CA VAL A 47 -7.63 8.66 -6.14
C VAL A 47 -6.20 9.02 -5.74
N LEU A 48 -5.30 9.28 -6.69
CA LEU A 48 -3.90 9.60 -6.42
C LEU A 48 -3.72 10.75 -5.42
N PRO A 49 -4.49 11.87 -5.49
CA PRO A 49 -4.39 12.94 -4.49
C PRO A 49 -4.61 12.47 -3.04
N TYR A 50 -5.46 11.47 -2.82
CA TYR A 50 -5.73 10.92 -1.48
C TYR A 50 -4.60 10.02 -0.98
N PHE A 51 -3.95 9.27 -1.90
CA PHE A 51 -2.72 8.56 -1.54
C PHE A 51 -1.61 9.53 -1.15
N LEU A 52 -1.42 10.60 -1.93
CA LEU A 52 -0.41 11.62 -1.62
C LEU A 52 -0.71 12.37 -0.31
N LYS A 53 -1.98 12.59 0.02
CA LYS A 53 -2.40 13.27 1.26
C LYS A 53 -2.10 12.47 2.52
N SER A 54 -2.29 11.14 2.48
CA SER A 54 -2.12 10.29 3.65
C SER A 54 -0.67 9.88 3.91
N GLU A 55 0.15 9.80 2.87
CA GLU A 55 1.50 9.25 2.91
C GLU A 55 2.56 10.24 3.46
N ASP A 56 3.43 9.74 4.32
CA ASP A 56 4.72 10.34 4.65
C ASP A 56 5.86 9.40 4.23
N HIS A 57 6.29 9.54 2.98
CA HIS A 57 7.26 8.65 2.36
C HIS A 57 8.70 9.05 2.72
N HIS A 58 9.52 8.07 3.12
CA HIS A 58 10.92 8.30 3.50
C HIS A 58 11.79 8.95 2.40
N GLY A 59 11.41 8.80 1.13
CA GLY A 59 12.09 9.40 -0.02
C GLY A 59 11.66 10.84 -0.32
N GLY A 60 10.72 11.40 0.45
CA GLY A 60 10.15 12.72 0.22
C GLY A 60 9.07 12.75 -0.87
N LYS A 61 8.55 13.96 -1.11
CA LYS A 61 7.48 14.21 -2.07
C LYS A 61 7.96 14.03 -3.51
N THR A 62 7.19 13.29 -4.30
CA THR A 62 7.37 13.15 -5.76
C THR A 62 6.02 13.26 -6.47
N ARG A 63 5.98 13.06 -7.79
CA ARG A 63 4.70 12.96 -8.52
C ARG A 63 3.81 11.84 -7.99
N LEU A 64 4.41 10.76 -7.48
CA LEU A 64 3.69 9.56 -7.05
C LEU A 64 3.75 9.33 -5.54
N HIS A 65 4.49 10.14 -4.77
CA HIS A 65 4.63 9.98 -3.32
C HIS A 65 4.40 11.26 -2.54
N GLY A 66 3.76 11.13 -1.38
CA GLY A 66 3.49 12.20 -0.41
C GLY A 66 4.58 12.32 0.67
N SER A 67 4.59 13.47 1.34
CA SER A 67 5.41 13.72 2.53
C SER A 67 4.63 14.56 3.53
N GLY A 68 4.75 14.27 4.83
CA GLY A 68 4.06 15.00 5.90
C GLY A 68 2.63 14.53 6.18
N GLY A 69 2.18 13.42 5.57
CA GLY A 69 0.95 12.74 5.96
C GLY A 69 1.08 11.98 7.28
N GLU A 70 -0.02 11.41 7.77
CA GLU A 70 -0.03 10.65 9.03
C GLU A 70 0.60 9.26 8.88
N TRP A 71 0.62 8.72 7.65
CA TRP A 71 1.05 7.36 7.38
C TRP A 71 2.53 7.28 7.02
N LYS A 72 3.38 6.99 8.01
CA LYS A 72 4.83 6.90 7.82
C LYS A 72 5.25 5.64 7.05
N VAL A 73 5.82 5.83 5.86
CA VAL A 73 6.39 4.76 5.03
C VAL A 73 7.91 4.83 5.10
N ALA A 74 8.51 3.93 5.88
CA ALA A 74 9.94 3.88 6.14
C ALA A 74 10.63 2.73 5.39
N ARG A 75 11.95 2.86 5.15
CA ARG A 75 12.76 1.72 4.69
C ARG A 75 12.78 0.63 5.75
N GLN A 76 12.84 -0.61 5.28
CA GLN A 76 13.08 -1.75 6.15
C GLN A 76 14.39 -1.55 6.92
N ARG A 77 14.34 -1.73 8.24
CA ARG A 77 15.51 -1.53 9.12
C ARG A 77 16.34 -2.79 9.31
N LEU A 78 15.73 -3.95 9.09
CA LEU A 78 16.38 -5.25 9.21
C LEU A 78 16.92 -5.68 7.85
N SER A 79 18.17 -6.09 7.79
CA SER A 79 18.81 -6.61 6.58
C SER A 79 19.36 -7.99 6.87
N TRP A 80 19.01 -8.96 6.03
CA TRP A 80 19.43 -10.35 6.14
C TRP A 80 20.09 -10.72 4.79
N PRO A 81 21.20 -11.48 4.77
CA PRO A 81 21.91 -11.78 3.53
C PRO A 81 21.02 -12.36 2.43
N ILE A 82 20.07 -13.22 2.80
CA ILE A 82 19.11 -13.82 1.86
C ILE A 82 18.25 -12.77 1.13
N LEU A 83 17.89 -11.67 1.78
CA LEU A 83 17.10 -10.61 1.15
C LEU A 83 17.89 -9.91 0.05
N ASN A 84 19.19 -9.67 0.29
CA ASN A 84 20.08 -9.08 -0.70
C ASN A 84 20.28 -10.04 -1.88
N THR A 85 20.51 -11.32 -1.61
CA THR A 85 20.67 -12.33 -2.68
C THR A 85 19.42 -12.45 -3.57
N VAL A 86 18.22 -12.38 -2.99
CA VAL A 86 16.97 -12.37 -3.76
C VAL A 86 16.84 -11.09 -4.60
N GLN A 87 17.22 -9.94 -4.05
CA GLN A 87 17.17 -8.67 -4.78
C GLN A 87 18.17 -8.62 -5.95
N ASP A 88 19.39 -9.13 -5.77
CA ASP A 88 20.44 -9.11 -6.79
C ASP A 88 20.17 -10.08 -7.96
N ALA A 89 19.33 -11.10 -7.74
CA ALA A 89 18.96 -12.09 -8.76
C ALA A 89 17.77 -11.67 -9.64
N ALA A 90 17.08 -10.57 -9.30
CA ALA A 90 15.92 -10.05 -10.01
C ALA A 90 16.31 -9.07 -11.11
#